data_AF-A0A927WWB6-F1
#
_entry.id   AF-A0A927WWB6-F1
#
_cell.length_a   1.000
_cell.length_b   1.000
_cell.length_c   1.000
_cell.angle_alpha   90.00
_cell.angle_beta   90.00
_cell.angle_gamma   90.00
#
_symmetry.space_group_name_H-M   'P 1'
#
loop_
_entity.id
_entity.type
_entity.pdbx_description
1 polymer ?
#
loop_
_entity_poly.entity_id
_entity_poly.type
_entity_poly.pdbx_seq_one_letter_code
_entity_poly.pdbx_strand_id
1 'polypeptide(L)'
;MKCNNCNAELLDETEYCPYCGTKTEYTSNKKEPEIEVLNNQTKEEVDTEPGCWAKFAGISNILGTITISTFWIPLLGIFSIFPGIPGIVFGGLGKNTKKEDIKPIAESGFTKSLVGTILSVVSYFVWIIIIVIASV
;
A
#
# COMPACT_ATOMS: atom_id res chain seq x y z
N MET A 1 -6.60 -42.71 16.56
CA MET A 1 -7.37 -43.05 15.32
C MET A 1 -6.59 -43.97 14.37
N LYS A 2 -7.17 -44.55 13.30
CA LYS A 2 -6.43 -45.34 12.29
C LYS A 2 -6.41 -44.64 10.93
N CYS A 3 -5.31 -44.77 10.19
CA CYS A 3 -5.19 -44.21 8.84
C CYS A 3 -6.09 -44.98 7.85
N ASN A 4 -6.89 -44.27 7.05
CA ASN A 4 -7.76 -44.90 6.03
C ASN A 4 -7.00 -45.59 4.89
N ASN A 5 -5.72 -45.26 4.68
CA ASN A 5 -4.92 -45.82 3.59
C ASN A 5 -4.07 -47.01 4.04
N CYS A 6 -3.33 -46.90 5.15
CA CYS A 6 -2.40 -47.93 5.61
C CYS A 6 -2.81 -48.67 6.89
N ASN A 7 -3.96 -48.33 7.48
CA ASN A 7 -4.48 -48.89 8.74
C ASN A 7 -3.56 -48.77 9.97
N ALA A 8 -2.47 -47.99 9.88
CA ALA A 8 -1.59 -47.71 11.01
C ALA A 8 -2.31 -46.88 12.08
N GLU A 9 -1.97 -47.11 13.35
CA GLU A 9 -2.45 -46.32 14.48
C GLU A 9 -1.79 -44.93 14.48
N LEU A 10 -2.62 -43.91 14.63
CA LEU A 10 -2.27 -42.49 14.60
C LEU A 10 -2.65 -41.84 15.92
N LEU A 11 -1.78 -40.95 16.39
CA LEU A 11 -2.10 -40.00 17.47
C LEU A 11 -3.04 -38.93 16.94
N ASP A 12 -3.99 -38.52 17.79
CA ASP A 12 -5.20 -37.76 17.42
C ASP A 12 -4.96 -36.31 16.96
N GLU A 13 -3.70 -35.90 16.72
CA GLU A 13 -3.33 -34.52 16.34
C GLU A 13 -2.43 -34.42 15.09
N THR A 14 -2.28 -35.51 14.34
CA THR A 14 -1.40 -35.52 13.15
C THR A 14 -2.18 -35.24 11.86
N GLU A 15 -1.85 -34.15 11.16
CA GLU A 15 -2.45 -33.77 9.86
C GLU A 15 -2.14 -34.77 8.73
N TYR A 16 -1.02 -35.50 8.86
CA TYR A 16 -0.55 -36.47 7.88
C TYR A 16 -0.11 -37.75 8.58
N CYS A 17 -0.41 -38.89 7.97
CA CYS A 17 0.06 -40.17 8.46
C CYS A 17 1.59 -40.28 8.28
N PRO A 18 2.39 -40.53 9.34
CA PRO A 18 3.85 -40.63 9.25
C PRO A 18 4.33 -41.87 8.48
N TYR A 19 3.47 -42.87 8.28
CA TYR A 19 3.83 -44.12 7.61
C TYR A 19 3.57 -44.11 6.11
N CYS A 20 2.53 -43.39 5.64
CA CYS A 20 2.13 -43.40 4.23
C CYS A 20 1.95 -42.01 3.62
N GLY A 21 2.11 -40.94 4.40
CA GLY A 21 1.97 -39.56 3.93
C GLY A 21 0.54 -39.12 3.58
N THR A 22 -0.47 -39.97 3.82
CA THR A 22 -1.87 -39.63 3.52
C THR A 22 -2.41 -38.62 4.51
N LYS A 23 -3.05 -37.56 4.01
CA LYS A 23 -3.67 -36.51 4.82
C LYS A 23 -4.84 -37.09 5.62
N THR A 24 -4.90 -36.77 6.90
CA THR A 24 -6.01 -37.16 7.78
C THR A 24 -7.10 -36.10 7.72
N GLU A 25 -8.37 -36.52 7.70
CA GLU A 25 -9.50 -35.61 7.79
C GLU A 25 -9.78 -35.29 9.27
N TYR A 26 -8.84 -34.64 9.94
CA TYR A 26 -9.08 -34.19 11.31
C TYR A 26 -9.99 -32.95 11.28
N THR A 27 -11.28 -33.16 11.52
CA THR A 27 -12.22 -32.07 11.76
C THR A 27 -12.13 -31.69 13.22
N SER A 28 -11.24 -30.74 13.54
CA SER A 28 -11.18 -30.15 14.89
C SER A 28 -12.49 -29.42 15.17
N ASN A 29 -13.46 -30.14 15.72
CA ASN A 29 -14.74 -29.58 16.16
C ASN A 29 -14.52 -28.94 17.54
N LYS A 30 -13.71 -27.88 17.56
CA LYS A 30 -13.51 -27.05 18.74
C LYS A 30 -14.71 -26.12 18.83
N LYS A 31 -15.70 -26.50 19.65
CA LYS A 31 -16.81 -25.62 20.03
C LYS A 31 -16.23 -24.39 20.73
N GLU A 32 -16.24 -23.26 20.06
CA GLU A 32 -15.91 -21.95 20.62
C GLU A 32 -17.22 -21.23 20.96
N PRO A 33 -17.41 -20.76 22.21
CA PRO A 33 -18.65 -20.10 22.62
C PRO A 33 -18.78 -18.72 21.95
N GLU A 34 -19.96 -18.50 21.38
CA GLU A 34 -20.43 -17.28 20.76
C GLU A 34 -20.41 -16.12 21.77
N ILE A 35 -19.47 -15.18 21.61
CA ILE A 35 -19.51 -13.88 22.27
C ILE A 35 -19.79 -12.84 21.20
N GLU A 36 -21.02 -12.36 21.22
CA GLU A 36 -21.49 -11.18 20.51
C GLU A 36 -20.77 -9.94 21.08
N VAL A 37 -19.68 -9.51 20.44
CA VAL A 37 -18.99 -8.24 20.75
C VAL A 37 -19.38 -7.20 19.72
N LEU A 38 -20.47 -6.51 20.02
CA LEU A 38 -20.73 -5.16 19.55
C LEU A 38 -19.67 -4.23 20.15
N ASN A 39 -18.62 -3.85 19.41
CA ASN A 39 -17.88 -2.63 19.75
C ASN A 39 -17.18 -1.98 18.55
N ASN A 40 -17.27 -0.66 18.57
CA ASN A 40 -16.73 0.32 17.65
C ASN A 40 -15.23 0.18 17.39
N GLN A 41 -14.86 0.58 16.17
CA GLN A 41 -13.66 1.37 15.86
C GLN A 41 -12.47 1.13 16.81
N THR A 42 -11.78 0.02 16.60
CA THR A 42 -10.32 0.12 16.59
C THR A 42 -9.90 -0.44 15.26
N LYS A 43 -9.33 0.46 14.46
CA LYS A 43 -8.63 0.18 13.22
C LYS A 43 -7.50 -0.78 13.61
N GLU A 44 -7.80 -2.08 13.63
CA GLU A 44 -6.79 -3.12 13.78
C GLU A 44 -5.82 -2.93 12.64
N GLU A 45 -4.64 -2.45 13.03
CA GLU A 45 -3.38 -2.65 12.37
C GLU A 45 -3.19 -4.16 12.23
N VAL A 46 -3.86 -4.74 11.22
CA VAL A 46 -3.51 -6.06 10.73
C VAL A 46 -2.11 -5.90 10.16
N ASP A 47 -1.12 -6.31 10.95
CA ASP A 47 0.25 -6.63 10.55
C ASP A 47 0.24 -7.78 9.52
N THR A 48 -0.48 -7.60 8.43
CA THR A 48 -0.08 -8.14 7.14
C THR A 48 1.17 -7.36 6.79
N GLU A 49 2.33 -8.01 6.87
CA GLU A 49 3.61 -7.47 6.43
C GLU A 49 3.36 -6.51 5.28
N PRO A 50 3.66 -5.20 5.41
CA PRO A 50 3.30 -4.23 4.41
C PRO A 50 4.03 -4.66 3.14
N GLY A 51 3.26 -5.27 2.23
CA GLY A 51 3.77 -5.72 0.96
C GLY A 51 4.54 -4.56 0.34
N CYS A 52 5.63 -4.84 -0.35
CA CYS A 52 6.58 -3.85 -0.88
C CYS A 52 5.88 -2.58 -1.46
N TRP A 53 4.73 -2.77 -2.11
CA TRP A 53 3.83 -1.75 -2.64
C TRP A 53 3.21 -0.76 -1.64
N ALA A 54 2.87 -1.17 -0.42
CA ALA A 54 2.35 -0.27 0.62
C ALA A 54 3.42 0.74 1.07
N LYS A 55 4.68 0.32 1.15
CA LYS A 55 5.81 1.20 1.45
C LYS A 55 6.00 2.23 0.34
N PHE A 56 5.87 1.83 -0.93
CA PHE A 56 5.93 2.75 -2.06
C PHE A 56 4.77 3.76 -2.09
N ALA A 57 3.55 3.33 -1.74
CA ALA A 57 2.41 4.24 -1.61
C ALA A 57 2.66 5.31 -0.53
N GLY A 58 3.18 4.92 0.64
CA GLY A 58 3.55 5.84 1.70
C GLY A 58 4.62 6.85 1.26
N ILE A 59 5.70 6.35 0.63
CA ILE A 59 6.80 7.19 0.11
C ILE A 59 6.28 8.20 -0.92
N SER A 60 5.39 7.78 -1.83
CA SER A 60 4.81 8.67 -2.85
C SER A 60 4.01 9.85 -2.25
N ASN A 61 3.32 9.62 -1.14
CA ASN A 61 2.52 10.65 -0.46
C ASN A 61 3.43 11.67 0.25
N ILE A 62 4.54 11.22 0.82
CA ILE A 62 5.56 12.09 1.44
C ILE A 62 6.22 12.96 0.36
N LEU A 63 6.65 12.36 -0.75
CA LEU A 63 7.24 13.08 -1.89
C LEU A 63 6.27 14.11 -2.48
N GLY A 64 5.00 13.75 -2.66
CA GLY A 64 3.97 14.67 -3.12
C GLY A 64 3.80 15.87 -2.19
N THR A 65 3.81 15.63 -0.87
CA THR A 65 3.70 16.71 0.13
C THR A 65 4.89 17.66 0.10
N ILE A 66 6.11 17.11 0.01
CA ILE A 66 7.35 17.91 -0.09
C ILE A 66 7.32 18.81 -1.34
N THR A 67 6.81 18.27 -2.45
CA THR A 67 6.68 19.00 -3.72
C THR A 67 5.74 20.20 -3.59
N ILE A 68 4.61 20.04 -2.90
CA ILE A 68 3.66 21.14 -2.63
C ILE A 68 4.28 22.17 -1.68
N SER A 69 4.99 21.75 -0.64
CA SER A 69 5.56 22.68 0.34
C SER A 69 6.76 23.48 -0.19
N THR A 70 7.52 22.94 -1.13
CA THR A 70 8.71 23.60 -1.71
C THR A 70 8.40 24.51 -2.90
N PHE A 71 7.15 24.48 -3.38
CA PHE A 71 6.65 25.25 -4.51
C PHE A 71 6.87 26.77 -4.43
N TRP A 72 6.93 27.33 -3.22
CA TRP A 72 7.09 28.77 -3.01
C TRP A 72 8.52 29.26 -3.29
N ILE A 73 9.51 28.37 -3.37
CA ILE A 73 10.92 28.75 -3.48
C ILE A 73 11.35 28.79 -4.96
N PRO A 74 11.51 29.99 -5.58
CA PRO A 74 11.80 30.13 -7.01
C PRO A 74 13.08 29.42 -7.47
N LEU A 75 14.13 29.44 -6.64
CA LEU A 75 15.42 28.84 -6.97
C LEU A 75 15.40 27.29 -6.99
N LEU A 76 14.37 26.68 -6.40
CA LEU A 76 14.23 25.22 -6.32
C LEU A 76 13.18 24.64 -7.27
N GLY A 77 12.53 25.47 -8.10
CA GLY A 77 11.44 25.03 -8.97
C GLY A 77 11.83 23.97 -10.02
N ILE A 78 13.11 23.85 -10.37
CA ILE A 78 13.61 22.76 -11.23
C ILE A 78 13.82 21.48 -10.42
N PHE A 79 14.22 21.61 -9.15
CA PHE A 79 14.45 20.46 -8.25
C PHE A 79 13.14 19.81 -7.80
N SER A 80 12.00 20.52 -7.79
CA SER A 80 10.69 19.95 -7.48
C SER A 80 10.14 19.03 -8.56
N ILE A 81 10.65 19.11 -9.79
CA ILE A 81 10.23 18.25 -10.91
C ILE A 81 10.79 16.83 -10.76
N PHE A 82 12.01 16.69 -10.23
CA PHE A 82 12.67 15.40 -10.01
C PHE A 82 11.87 14.42 -9.13
N PRO A 83 11.30 14.80 -7.98
CA PRO A 83 10.47 13.90 -7.17
C PRO A 83 9.04 13.72 -7.73
N GLY A 84 8.55 14.65 -8.56
CA GLY A 84 7.22 14.55 -9.16
C GLY A 84 7.10 13.39 -10.16
N ILE A 85 8.12 13.18 -11.00
CA ILE A 85 8.09 12.13 -12.05
C ILE A 85 7.99 10.72 -11.44
N PRO A 86 8.83 10.31 -10.47
CA PRO A 86 8.67 9.02 -9.78
C PRO A 86 7.32 8.87 -9.11
N GLY A 87 6.80 9.94 -8.46
CA GLY A 87 5.50 9.92 -7.80
C GLY A 87 4.34 9.58 -8.74
N ILE A 88 4.35 10.14 -9.95
CA ILE A 88 3.34 9.85 -10.98
C ILE A 88 3.45 8.40 -11.47
N VAL A 89 4.67 7.91 -11.72
CA VAL A 89 4.90 6.54 -12.22
C VAL A 89 4.47 5.49 -11.17
N PHE A 90 4.91 5.66 -9.92
CA PHE A 90 4.53 4.74 -8.84
C PHE A 90 3.05 4.81 -8.50
N GLY A 91 2.44 6.01 -8.53
CA GLY A 91 1.00 6.18 -8.33
C GLY A 91 0.17 5.53 -9.45
N GLY A 92 0.63 5.62 -10.70
CA GLY A 92 0.00 4.98 -11.85
C GLY A 92 0.04 3.46 -11.78
N LEU A 93 1.18 2.90 -11.37
CA LEU A 93 1.32 1.45 -11.15
C LEU A 93 0.44 0.95 -10.00
N GLY A 94 0.30 1.75 -8.92
CA GLY A 94 -0.56 1.43 -7.78
C GLY A 94 -2.05 1.35 -8.12
N LYS A 95 -2.52 2.13 -9.11
CA LYS A 95 -3.92 2.14 -9.55
C LYS A 95 -4.38 0.83 -10.19
N ASN A 96 -3.43 0.02 -10.68
CA ASN A 96 -3.70 -1.28 -11.29
C ASN A 96 -3.75 -2.45 -10.28
N THR A 97 -3.63 -2.17 -8.98
CA THR A 97 -3.71 -3.22 -7.96
C THR A 97 -5.16 -3.68 -7.75
N LYS A 98 -5.39 -4.99 -7.64
CA LYS A 98 -6.73 -5.59 -7.41
C LYS A 98 -7.20 -5.54 -5.95
N LYS A 99 -6.38 -4.99 -5.06
CA LYS A 99 -6.64 -4.89 -3.62
C LYS A 99 -7.54 -3.66 -3.34
N GLU A 100 -8.80 -3.89 -3.00
CA GLU A 100 -9.80 -2.84 -2.75
C GLU A 100 -9.42 -1.92 -1.58
N ASP A 101 -8.72 -2.44 -0.58
CA ASP A 101 -8.22 -1.73 0.60
C ASP A 101 -7.11 -0.72 0.28
N ILE A 102 -6.30 -0.98 -0.76
CA ILE A 102 -5.12 -0.15 -1.11
C ILE A 102 -5.45 0.86 -2.21
N LYS A 103 -6.46 0.57 -3.04
CA LYS A 103 -6.90 1.41 -4.14
C LYS A 103 -7.15 2.89 -3.77
N PRO A 104 -7.91 3.23 -2.70
CA PRO A 104 -8.18 4.65 -2.38
C PRO A 104 -6.92 5.41 -1.95
N ILE A 105 -5.97 4.73 -1.30
CA ILE A 105 -4.70 5.32 -0.87
C ILE A 105 -3.84 5.63 -2.11
N ALA A 106 -3.74 4.67 -3.04
CA ALA A 106 -3.00 4.85 -4.29
C ALA A 106 -3.59 5.96 -5.18
N GLU A 107 -4.93 6.03 -5.30
CA GLU A 107 -5.60 7.09 -6.06
C GLU A 107 -5.38 8.48 -5.45
N SER A 108 -5.37 8.57 -4.12
CA SER A 108 -5.09 9.84 -3.43
C SER A 108 -3.65 10.31 -3.66
N GLY A 109 -2.67 9.40 -3.64
CA GLY A 109 -1.26 9.70 -3.89
C GLY A 109 -1.01 10.17 -5.32
N PHE A 110 -1.59 9.46 -6.30
CA PHE A 110 -1.51 9.84 -7.71
C PHE A 110 -2.12 11.22 -7.97
N THR A 111 -3.32 11.48 -7.44
CA THR A 111 -4.02 12.75 -7.66
C THR A 111 -3.24 13.92 -7.07
N LYS A 112 -2.71 13.78 -5.85
CA LYS A 112 -1.88 14.82 -5.21
C LYS A 112 -0.59 15.08 -5.99
N SER A 113 0.08 14.03 -6.44
CA SER A 113 1.32 14.15 -7.22
C SER A 113 1.08 14.83 -8.58
N LEU A 114 -0.03 14.47 -9.25
CA LEU A 114 -0.41 15.09 -10.52
C LEU A 114 -0.72 16.59 -10.35
N VAL A 115 -1.58 16.93 -9.38
CA VAL A 115 -1.95 18.32 -9.09
C VAL A 115 -0.73 19.14 -8.70
N GLY A 116 0.12 18.61 -7.82
CA GLY A 116 1.37 19.27 -7.41
C GLY A 116 2.32 19.52 -8.58
N THR A 117 2.45 18.55 -9.50
CA THR A 117 3.31 18.70 -10.69
C THR A 117 2.77 19.78 -11.63
N ILE A 118 1.47 19.79 -11.90
CA ILE A 118 0.84 20.81 -12.76
C ILE A 118 1.02 22.20 -12.15
N LEU A 119 0.72 22.37 -10.86
CA LEU A 119 0.95 23.63 -10.15
C LEU A 119 2.41 24.07 -10.27
N SER A 120 3.36 23.17 -9.97
CA SER A 120 4.82 23.42 -10.06
C SER A 120 5.22 23.97 -11.42
N VAL A 121 4.73 23.35 -12.50
CA VAL A 121 5.00 23.80 -13.87
C VAL A 121 4.43 25.21 -14.12
N VAL A 122 3.18 25.47 -13.71
CA VAL A 122 2.54 26.78 -13.90
C VAL A 122 3.30 27.89 -13.17
N SER A 123 3.68 27.67 -11.90
CA SER A 123 4.46 28.68 -11.15
C SER A 123 5.84 28.91 -11.72
N TYR A 124 6.49 27.87 -12.23
CA TYR A 124 7.77 28.01 -12.90
C TYR A 124 7.67 28.97 -14.10
N PHE A 125 6.63 28.84 -14.92
CA PHE A 125 6.37 29.78 -16.02
C PHE A 125 6.08 31.21 -15.53
N VAL A 126 5.28 31.36 -14.48
CA VAL A 126 5.00 32.68 -13.88
C VAL A 126 6.30 33.35 -13.41
N TRP A 127 7.18 32.60 -12.76
CA TRP A 127 8.48 33.11 -12.31
C TRP A 127 9.40 33.51 -13.45
N ILE A 128 9.46 32.72 -14.54
CA ILE A 128 10.20 33.11 -15.74
C ILE A 128 9.71 34.44 -16.28
N ILE A 129 8.39 34.62 -16.40
CA ILE A 129 7.79 35.85 -16.91
C ILE A 129 8.16 37.05 -16.02
N ILE A 130 8.08 36.89 -14.69
CA ILE A 130 8.46 37.95 -13.74
C ILE A 130 9.93 38.34 -13.90
N ILE A 131 10.83 37.36 -14.02
CA ILE A 131 12.27 37.61 -14.19
C ILE A 131 12.54 38.35 -15.50
N VAL A 132 11.89 37.93 -16.60
CA VAL A 132 12.02 38.59 -17.90
C VAL A 132 11.55 40.04 -17.81
N ILE A 133 10.37 40.28 -17.22
CA ILE A 133 9.85 41.65 -17.04
C ILE A 133 10.77 42.49 -16.16
N ALA A 134 11.34 41.92 -15.09
CA ALA A 134 12.25 42.64 -14.21
C ALA A 134 13.62 42.94 -14.84
N SER A 135 13.98 42.21 -15.91
CA SER A 135 15.25 42.40 -16.64
C SER A 135 15.18 43.42 -17.77
N VAL A 136 13.98 43.83 -18.17
CA VAL A 136 13.71 44.84 -19.22
C VAL A 136 13.59 46.21 -18.58
#